data_AF-A0AAU3ZY80-F1
#
_entry.id   AF-A0AAU3ZY80-F1
#
_cell.length_a   1.000
_cell.length_b   1.000
_cell.length_c   1.000
_cell.angle_alpha   90.00
_cell.angle_beta   90.00
_cell.angle_gamma   90.00
#
_symmetry.space_group_name_H-M   'P 1'
#
loop_
_entity.id
_entity.type
_entity.pdbx_description
1 polymer ?
#
loop_
_entity_poly.entity_id
_entity_poly.type
_entity_poly.pdbx_seq_one_letter_code
_entity_poly.pdbx_strand_id
1 'polypeptide(L)'
;MLIRQFPDLLEELAPSAGSRPASVRHVSGPAERAARAAAAAAEHAEALRNEQQHGLAVPGHTAAPVRLHISDALRDITDGVIELEEALFDRLRLGRPRRAPVPERLARVAALTGRTAADPTLARHTRNELRRMARRCSRALGETEAMVRLSGHCPWCDSVSLRAFPDRDAVLCVNPGCRCADETCDCATDPAFRHLWERDAWAAVEASRTGTADSAARAGGGPR
;
A
#
# COMPACT_ATOMS: atom_id res chain seq x y z
N MET A 1 5.56 0.83 6.79
CA MET A 1 4.42 1.33 5.99
C MET A 1 3.08 0.77 6.45
N LEU A 2 2.85 -0.55 6.41
CA LEU A 2 1.52 -1.14 6.66
C LEU A 2 0.88 -0.77 8.02
N ILE A 3 1.68 -0.71 9.10
CA ILE A 3 1.23 -0.28 10.44
C ILE A 3 0.58 1.12 10.42
N ARG A 4 1.09 2.04 9.58
CA ARG A 4 0.62 3.43 9.51
C ARG A 4 -0.64 3.56 8.65
N GLN A 5 -0.78 2.75 7.60
CA GLN A 5 -1.91 2.81 6.65
C GLN A 5 -3.16 2.07 7.15
N PHE A 6 -3.02 1.15 8.11
CA PHE A 6 -4.16 0.38 8.63
C PHE A 6 -5.18 1.26 9.38
N PRO A 7 -4.78 2.20 10.25
CA PRO A 7 -5.69 3.21 10.80
C PRO A 7 -6.45 4.00 9.73
N ASP A 8 -5.77 4.47 8.67
CA ASP A 8 -6.38 5.27 7.61
C ASP A 8 -7.47 4.48 6.85
N LEU A 9 -7.29 3.16 6.66
CA LEU A 9 -8.33 2.30 6.06
C LEU A 9 -9.57 2.19 6.95
N LEU A 10 -9.41 2.17 8.27
CA LEU A 10 -10.53 2.14 9.21
C LEU A 10 -11.29 3.46 9.21
N GLU A 11 -10.58 4.59 9.09
CA GLU A 11 -11.17 5.91 8.93
C GLU A 11 -11.93 6.01 7.59
N GLU A 12 -11.37 5.50 6.50
CA GLU A 12 -12.04 5.47 5.20
C GLU A 12 -13.27 4.55 5.18
N LEU A 13 -13.31 3.50 6.00
CA LEU A 13 -14.48 2.65 6.17
C LEU A 13 -15.60 3.33 6.98
N ALA A 14 -15.29 4.37 7.77
CA ALA A 14 -16.31 5.10 8.52
C ALA A 14 -17.37 5.67 7.57
N PRO A 15 -18.66 5.71 7.98
CA PRO A 15 -19.74 6.22 7.15
C PRO A 15 -19.36 7.57 6.56
N SER A 16 -19.20 7.62 5.25
CA SER A 16 -18.67 8.80 4.57
C SER A 16 -19.67 9.95 4.67
N ALA A 17 -19.49 10.82 5.66
CA ALA A 17 -20.03 12.17 5.63
C ALA A 17 -19.22 13.03 4.62
N GLY A 18 -19.13 12.58 3.37
CA GLY A 18 -18.59 13.34 2.24
C GLY A 18 -17.08 13.27 2.02
N SER A 19 -16.65 12.36 1.14
CA SER A 19 -15.43 12.52 0.35
C SER A 19 -15.78 12.39 -1.13
N ARG A 20 -16.03 13.53 -1.77
CA ARG A 20 -15.99 13.70 -3.24
C ARG A 20 -14.57 14.17 -3.62
N PRO A 21 -14.12 13.94 -4.87
CA PRO A 21 -12.77 14.31 -5.29
C PRO A 21 -12.54 15.81 -5.14
N ALA A 22 -11.26 16.22 -5.03
CA ALA A 22 -10.77 17.56 -4.75
C ALA A 22 -11.07 18.62 -5.84
N SER A 23 -12.32 18.76 -6.26
CA SER A 23 -12.83 19.89 -7.05
C SER A 23 -13.74 20.73 -6.17
N VAL A 24 -13.20 21.87 -5.69
CA VAL A 24 -13.87 22.96 -4.96
C VAL A 24 -14.59 22.52 -3.67
N ARG A 25 -13.94 22.74 -2.51
CA ARG A 25 -14.61 22.66 -1.19
C ARG A 25 -15.71 23.73 -1.12
N HIS A 26 -16.95 23.35 -1.39
CA HIS A 26 -18.10 24.13 -0.93
C HIS A 26 -18.22 23.94 0.59
N VAL A 27 -17.79 24.93 1.36
CA VAL A 27 -18.07 24.99 2.80
C VAL A 27 -19.57 25.25 2.94
N SER A 28 -20.32 24.22 3.31
CA SER A 28 -21.77 24.34 3.50
C SER A 28 -22.09 25.37 4.57
N GLY A 29 -22.98 26.32 4.27
CA GLY A 29 -23.33 27.40 5.18
C GLY A 29 -24.06 26.92 6.45
N PRO A 30 -24.18 27.75 7.50
CA PRO A 30 -24.88 27.39 8.73
C PRO A 30 -26.31 26.86 8.51
N ALA A 31 -27.03 27.43 7.55
CA ALA A 31 -28.39 27.02 7.20
C ALA A 31 -28.46 25.62 6.58
N GLU A 32 -27.52 25.26 5.70
CA GLU A 32 -27.46 23.90 5.12
C GLU A 32 -27.10 22.85 6.17
N ARG A 33 -26.22 23.19 7.14
CA ARG A 33 -25.89 22.30 8.25
C ARG A 33 -27.09 22.07 9.16
N ALA A 34 -27.85 23.13 9.46
CA ALA A 34 -29.09 23.04 10.24
C ALA A 34 -30.16 22.19 9.52
N ALA A 35 -30.33 22.38 8.21
CA ALA A 35 -31.26 21.59 7.40
C ALA A 35 -30.90 20.09 7.38
N ARG A 36 -29.60 19.75 7.27
CA ARG A 36 -29.14 18.35 7.36
C ARG A 36 -29.33 17.75 8.74
N ALA A 37 -29.07 18.51 9.80
CA ALA A 37 -29.29 18.04 11.18
C ALA A 37 -30.78 17.76 11.44
N ALA A 38 -31.68 18.61 10.95
CA ALA A 38 -33.12 18.40 11.04
C ALA A 38 -33.58 17.15 10.26
N ALA A 39 -33.04 16.93 9.06
CA ALA A 39 -33.32 15.73 8.27
C ALA A 39 -32.86 14.44 8.97
N ALA A 40 -31.64 14.44 9.53
CA ALA A 40 -31.10 13.29 10.28
C ALA A 40 -31.92 12.98 11.55
N ALA A 41 -32.40 14.01 12.25
CA ALA A 41 -33.25 13.83 13.42
C ALA A 41 -34.63 13.22 13.07
N ALA A 42 -35.22 13.64 11.95
CA ALA A 42 -36.49 13.10 11.46
C ALA A 42 -36.36 11.62 11.07
N GLU A 43 -35.26 11.27 10.39
CA GLU A 43 -34.94 9.91 9.98
C GLU A 43 -34.69 8.98 11.18
N HIS A 44 -33.94 9.43 12.18
CA HIS A 44 -33.72 8.67 13.41
C HIS A 44 -35.04 8.39 14.14
N ALA A 45 -35.95 9.37 14.19
CA ALA A 45 -37.27 9.19 14.79
C ALA A 45 -38.13 8.18 14.01
N GLU A 46 -37.97 8.10 12.69
CA GLU A 46 -38.67 7.12 11.84
C GLU A 46 -38.11 5.71 11.99
N ALA A 47 -36.78 5.57 12.03
CA ALA A 47 -36.12 4.29 12.29
C ALA A 47 -36.53 3.69 13.65
N LEU A 48 -36.57 4.52 14.70
CA LEU A 48 -37.05 4.11 16.03
C LEU A 48 -38.52 3.65 16.01
N ARG A 49 -39.39 4.31 15.25
CA ARG A 49 -40.79 3.88 15.11
C ARG A 49 -40.89 2.54 14.40
N ASN A 50 -40.13 2.34 13.32
CA ASN A 50 -40.10 1.07 12.59
C ASN A 50 -39.57 -0.09 13.45
N GLU A 51 -38.54 0.16 14.26
CA GLU A 51 -38.02 -0.82 15.22
C GLU A 51 -39.07 -1.17 16.29
N GLN A 52 -39.73 -0.17 16.87
CA GLN A 52 -40.75 -0.38 17.90
C GLN A 52 -42.01 -1.08 17.39
N GLN A 53 -42.45 -0.77 16.16
CA GLN A 53 -43.70 -1.29 15.59
C GLN A 53 -43.53 -2.62 14.86
N HIS A 54 -42.37 -2.85 14.24
CA HIS A 54 -42.17 -3.96 13.32
C HIS A 54 -40.95 -4.84 13.67
N GLY A 55 -40.14 -4.46 14.67
CA GLY A 55 -38.91 -5.16 15.01
C GLY A 55 -37.84 -5.07 13.90
N LEU A 56 -37.98 -4.11 12.98
CA LEU A 56 -37.09 -3.95 11.83
C LEU A 56 -36.18 -2.74 12.05
N ALA A 57 -34.88 -3.00 12.22
CA ALA A 57 -33.86 -1.97 12.13
C ALA A 57 -33.58 -1.67 10.65
N VAL A 58 -34.34 -0.73 10.07
CA VAL A 58 -34.15 -0.31 8.68
C VAL A 58 -32.93 0.62 8.62
N PRO A 59 -31.90 0.32 7.81
CA PRO A 59 -30.83 1.28 7.55
C PRO A 59 -31.43 2.55 6.97
N GLY A 60 -31.19 3.68 7.62
CA GLY A 60 -31.67 4.97 7.15
C GLY A 60 -31.27 5.24 5.68
N HIS A 61 -32.09 6.04 4.99
CA HIS A 61 -31.82 6.58 3.66
C HIS A 61 -30.49 7.35 3.56
N THR A 62 -29.86 7.70 4.69
CA THR A 62 -28.55 8.36 4.79
C THR A 62 -27.38 7.44 5.13
N ALA A 63 -27.55 6.12 5.15
CA ALA A 63 -26.40 5.21 5.22
C ALA A 63 -25.53 5.41 3.97
N ALA A 64 -24.51 6.26 4.10
CA ALA A 64 -23.53 6.50 3.05
C ALA A 64 -23.03 5.12 2.55
N PRO A 65 -22.94 4.90 1.23
CA PRO A 65 -22.62 3.59 0.71
C PRO A 65 -21.34 3.06 1.37
N VAL A 66 -21.45 1.92 2.07
CA VAL A 66 -20.28 1.24 2.62
C VAL A 66 -19.35 0.95 1.44
N ARG A 67 -18.10 1.43 1.53
CA ARG A 67 -17.11 1.25 0.48
C ARG A 67 -16.65 -0.21 0.50
N LEU A 68 -17.41 -1.08 -0.15
CA LEU A 68 -17.21 -2.54 -0.13
C LEU A 68 -15.77 -2.94 -0.49
N HIS A 69 -15.15 -2.28 -1.47
CA HIS A 69 -13.76 -2.53 -1.84
C HIS A 69 -12.75 -2.24 -0.71
N ILE A 70 -13.02 -1.25 0.17
CA ILE A 70 -12.21 -0.98 1.37
C ILE A 70 -12.47 -2.05 2.43
N SER A 71 -13.72 -2.47 2.61
CA SER A 71 -14.08 -3.55 3.54
C SER A 71 -13.41 -4.87 3.16
N ASP A 72 -13.41 -5.23 1.88
CA ASP A 72 -12.73 -6.42 1.37
C ASP A 72 -11.21 -6.30 1.52
N ALA A 73 -10.64 -5.11 1.27
CA ALA A 73 -9.22 -4.88 1.51
C ALA A 73 -8.84 -5.10 2.98
N LEU A 74 -9.64 -4.57 3.92
CA LEU A 74 -9.44 -4.74 5.35
C LEU A 74 -9.51 -6.22 5.78
N ARG A 75 -10.46 -6.99 5.25
CA ARG A 75 -10.56 -8.44 5.50
C ARG A 75 -9.29 -9.15 5.03
N ASP A 76 -8.93 -8.97 3.77
CA ASP A 76 -7.74 -9.60 3.16
C ASP A 76 -6.44 -9.25 3.90
N ILE A 77 -6.29 -8.01 4.35
CA ILE A 77 -5.11 -7.56 5.11
C ILE A 77 -5.13 -8.17 6.52
N THR A 78 -6.29 -8.22 7.17
CA THR A 78 -6.41 -8.80 8.51
C THR A 78 -6.05 -10.28 8.50
N ASP A 79 -6.63 -11.03 7.57
CA ASP A 79 -6.36 -12.46 7.42
C ASP A 79 -4.89 -12.69 7.05
N GLY A 80 -4.36 -11.95 6.08
CA GLY A 80 -2.96 -12.05 5.67
C GLY A 80 -1.95 -11.74 6.78
N VAL A 81 -2.24 -10.80 7.68
CA VAL A 81 -1.38 -10.52 8.85
C VAL A 81 -1.44 -11.65 9.88
N ILE A 82 -2.62 -12.21 10.12
CA ILE A 82 -2.79 -13.33 11.05
C ILE A 82 -2.02 -14.55 10.52
N GLU A 83 -2.24 -14.91 9.26
CA GLU A 83 -1.55 -16.03 8.60
C GLU A 83 -0.04 -15.85 8.59
N LEU A 84 0.45 -14.66 8.25
CA LEU A 84 1.88 -14.36 8.22
C LEU A 84 2.51 -14.48 9.62
N GLU A 85 1.85 -13.97 10.66
CA GLU A 85 2.34 -14.08 12.03
C GLU A 85 2.37 -15.54 12.49
N GLU A 86 1.32 -16.31 12.22
CA GLU A 86 1.27 -17.75 12.54
C GLU A 86 2.38 -18.53 11.82
N ALA A 87 2.57 -18.28 10.51
CA ALA A 87 3.64 -18.91 9.73
C ALA A 87 5.05 -18.58 10.28
N LEU A 88 5.28 -17.33 10.69
CA LEU A 88 6.55 -16.92 11.29
C LEU A 88 6.79 -17.61 12.64
N PHE A 89 5.78 -17.64 13.50
CA PHE A 89 5.87 -18.28 14.82
C PHE A 89 6.13 -19.79 14.71
N ASP A 90 5.45 -20.46 13.78
CA ASP A 90 5.64 -21.88 13.51
C ASP A 90 7.05 -22.16 12.97
N ARG A 91 7.52 -21.37 12.00
CA ARG A 91 8.83 -21.55 11.38
C ARG A 91 9.98 -21.25 12.34
N LEU A 92 9.81 -20.26 13.22
CA LEU A 92 10.78 -19.88 14.26
C LEU A 92 10.61 -20.64 15.59
N ARG A 93 9.65 -21.58 15.67
CA ARG A 93 9.37 -22.40 16.86
C ARG A 93 9.07 -21.59 18.12
N LEU A 94 8.31 -20.51 17.99
CA LEU A 94 7.97 -19.59 19.09
C LEU A 94 6.64 -19.94 19.80
N GLY A 95 6.03 -21.06 19.44
CA GLY A 95 4.70 -21.45 19.92
C GLY A 95 3.60 -20.70 19.19
N ARG A 96 2.44 -20.52 19.83
CA ARG A 96 1.29 -19.84 19.21
C ARG A 96 1.30 -18.33 19.50
N PRO A 97 1.14 -17.45 18.50
CA PRO A 97 1.03 -16.02 18.75
C PRO A 97 -0.23 -15.69 19.56
N ARG A 98 -0.14 -14.69 20.44
CA ARG A 98 -1.30 -14.20 21.18
C ARG A 98 -2.23 -13.41 20.26
N ARG A 99 -3.55 -13.53 20.47
CA ARG A 99 -4.53 -12.71 19.77
C ARG A 99 -4.28 -11.23 20.07
N ALA A 100 -4.26 -10.41 19.03
CA ALA A 100 -4.04 -8.97 19.10
C ALA A 100 -4.66 -8.30 17.85
N PRO A 101 -4.91 -6.98 17.90
CA PRO A 101 -5.29 -6.21 16.71
C PRO A 101 -4.13 -6.14 15.69
N VAL A 102 -4.47 -5.88 14.42
CA VAL A 102 -3.53 -5.89 13.28
C VAL A 102 -2.28 -5.01 13.51
N PRO A 103 -2.38 -3.76 14.01
CA PRO A 103 -1.19 -2.93 14.24
C PRO A 103 -0.18 -3.56 15.21
N GLU A 104 -0.67 -4.19 16.28
CA GLU A 104 0.20 -4.88 17.26
C GLU A 104 0.83 -6.15 16.67
N ARG A 105 0.06 -6.94 15.89
CA ARG A 105 0.60 -8.10 15.17
C ARG A 105 1.72 -7.69 14.22
N LEU A 106 1.49 -6.61 13.47
CA LEU A 106 2.50 -6.08 12.56
C LEU A 106 3.75 -5.58 13.28
N ALA A 107 3.61 -4.96 14.45
CA ALA A 107 4.76 -4.57 15.27
C ALA A 107 5.58 -5.80 15.70
N ARG A 108 4.92 -6.91 16.04
CA ARG A 108 5.60 -8.18 16.35
C ARG A 108 6.27 -8.80 15.13
N VAL A 109 5.59 -8.82 13.98
CA VAL A 109 6.18 -9.27 12.71
C VAL A 109 7.44 -8.45 12.38
N ALA A 110 7.39 -7.13 12.55
CA ALA A 110 8.54 -6.26 12.35
C ALA A 110 9.68 -6.55 13.33
N ALA A 111 9.40 -6.89 14.60
CA ALA A 111 10.43 -7.30 15.55
C ALA A 111 11.08 -8.64 15.19
N LEU A 112 10.39 -9.50 14.45
CA LEU A 112 10.89 -10.81 14.03
C LEU A 112 11.75 -10.76 12.75
N THR A 113 11.75 -9.67 11.98
CA THR A 113 12.48 -9.62 10.70
C THR A 113 13.98 -9.83 10.87
N GLY A 114 14.59 -9.35 11.97
CA GLY A 114 15.99 -9.62 12.28
C GLY A 114 16.31 -11.11 12.46
N ARG A 115 15.35 -11.88 12.99
CA ARG A 115 15.48 -13.34 13.18
C ARG A 115 15.22 -14.11 11.89
N THR A 116 14.38 -13.57 10.99
CA THR A 116 14.15 -14.16 9.67
C THR A 116 15.37 -14.07 8.75
N ALA A 117 16.31 -13.15 9.00
CA ALA A 117 17.49 -12.97 8.14
C ALA A 117 18.37 -14.24 8.03
N ALA A 118 18.30 -15.14 9.01
CA ALA A 118 19.00 -16.43 8.97
C ALA A 118 18.35 -17.48 8.02
N ASP A 119 17.11 -17.23 7.56
CA ASP A 119 16.41 -18.05 6.57
C ASP A 119 15.99 -17.16 5.38
N PRO A 120 16.77 -17.16 4.27
CA PRO A 120 16.49 -16.33 3.10
C PRO A 120 15.11 -16.58 2.47
N THR A 121 14.60 -17.81 2.56
CA THR A 121 13.28 -18.16 2.02
C THR A 121 12.18 -17.53 2.86
N LEU A 122 12.29 -17.64 4.19
CA LEU A 122 11.35 -17.01 5.12
C LEU A 122 11.40 -15.48 4.99
N ALA A 123 12.59 -14.89 4.96
CA ALA A 123 12.77 -13.44 4.80
C ALA A 123 12.14 -12.92 3.50
N ARG A 124 12.32 -13.65 2.38
CA ARG A 124 11.67 -13.32 1.09
C ARG A 124 10.16 -13.43 1.20
N HIS A 125 9.64 -14.54 1.72
CA HIS A 125 8.20 -14.74 1.89
C HIS A 125 7.55 -13.62 2.72
N THR A 126 8.13 -13.30 3.89
CA THR A 126 7.65 -12.21 4.76
C THR A 126 7.65 -10.86 4.05
N ARG A 127 8.72 -10.54 3.33
CA ARG A 127 8.81 -9.31 2.54
C ARG A 127 7.72 -9.26 1.46
N ASN A 128 7.48 -10.36 0.78
CA ASN A 128 6.52 -10.45 -0.31
C ASN A 128 5.08 -10.27 0.19
N GLU A 129 4.71 -10.92 1.29
CA GLU A 129 3.38 -10.76 1.88
C GLU A 129 3.16 -9.34 2.42
N LEU A 130 4.14 -8.76 3.13
CA LEU A 130 4.04 -7.38 3.61
C LEU A 130 3.89 -6.38 2.44
N ARG A 131 4.64 -6.55 1.35
CA ARG A 131 4.51 -5.71 0.15
C ARG A 131 3.17 -5.92 -0.56
N ARG A 132 2.69 -7.16 -0.65
CA ARG A 132 1.37 -7.48 -1.23
C ARG A 132 0.25 -6.78 -0.46
N MET A 133 0.27 -6.82 0.87
CA MET A 133 -0.71 -6.13 1.73
C MET A 133 -0.58 -4.62 1.62
N ALA A 134 0.63 -4.05 1.62
CA ALA A 134 0.82 -2.60 1.50
C ALA A 134 0.26 -2.04 0.18
N ARG A 135 0.46 -2.75 -0.93
CA ARG A 135 -0.16 -2.37 -2.22
C ARG A 135 -1.68 -2.46 -2.21
N ARG A 136 -2.25 -3.38 -1.44
CA ARG A 136 -3.70 -3.47 -1.26
C ARG A 136 -4.21 -2.30 -0.44
N CYS A 137 -3.52 -1.89 0.63
CA CYS A 137 -3.82 -0.65 1.36
C CYS A 137 -3.81 0.56 0.42
N SER A 138 -2.71 0.81 -0.29
CA SER A 138 -2.60 2.00 -1.15
C SER A 138 -3.65 2.03 -2.26
N ARG A 139 -4.01 0.87 -2.83
CA ARG A 139 -5.10 0.79 -3.82
C ARG A 139 -6.46 1.10 -3.21
N ALA A 140 -6.75 0.59 -2.02
CA ALA A 140 -8.01 0.84 -1.33
C ALA A 140 -8.13 2.29 -0.83
N LEU A 141 -7.02 2.91 -0.41
CA LEU A 141 -6.94 4.31 -0.01
C LEU A 141 -6.93 5.29 -1.20
N GLY A 142 -6.88 4.78 -2.44
CA GLY A 142 -6.76 5.64 -3.63
C GLY A 142 -5.46 6.44 -3.68
N GLU A 143 -4.42 6.01 -2.95
CA GLU A 143 -3.09 6.63 -2.97
C GLU A 143 -2.44 6.39 -4.34
N THR A 144 -2.67 7.31 -5.27
CA THR A 144 -1.83 7.44 -6.46
C THR A 144 -0.65 8.32 -6.10
N GLU A 145 0.39 7.69 -5.55
CA GLU A 145 1.68 8.34 -5.33
C GLU A 145 2.16 9.06 -6.61
N ALA A 146 2.62 10.30 -6.44
CA ALA A 146 3.14 11.08 -7.55
C ALA A 146 4.45 10.46 -8.07
N MET A 147 4.43 9.95 -9.29
CA MET A 147 5.59 9.34 -9.93
C MET A 147 6.46 10.41 -10.58
N VAL A 148 7.74 10.47 -10.20
CA VAL A 148 8.72 11.36 -10.81
C VAL A 148 9.46 10.62 -11.92
N ARG A 149 9.53 11.20 -13.12
CA ARG A 149 10.33 10.65 -14.21
C ARG A 149 11.82 10.82 -13.91
N LEU A 150 12.55 9.72 -13.96
CA LEU A 150 14.02 9.76 -13.92
C LEU A 150 14.59 9.86 -15.34
N SER A 151 15.71 10.57 -15.44
CA SER A 151 16.56 10.54 -16.63
C SER A 151 17.29 9.20 -16.73
N GLY A 152 17.59 8.77 -17.96
CA GLY A 152 18.33 7.53 -18.22
C GLY A 152 17.45 6.34 -18.59
N HIS A 153 18.09 5.19 -18.77
CA HIS A 153 17.47 3.97 -19.30
C HIS A 153 17.45 2.89 -18.22
N CYS A 154 16.43 2.03 -18.22
CA CYS A 154 16.41 0.89 -17.31
C CYS A 154 17.60 -0.04 -17.58
N PRO A 155 18.39 -0.45 -16.58
CA PRO A 155 19.55 -1.32 -16.81
C PRO A 155 19.18 -2.72 -17.33
N TRP A 156 17.92 -3.14 -17.19
CA TRP A 156 17.48 -4.48 -17.58
C TRP A 156 16.82 -4.56 -18.95
N CYS A 157 16.09 -3.53 -19.37
CA CYS A 157 15.34 -3.52 -20.64
C CYS A 157 15.66 -2.32 -21.53
N ASP A 158 16.64 -1.50 -21.13
CA ASP A 158 17.11 -0.29 -21.81
C ASP A 158 16.03 0.75 -22.15
N SER A 159 14.83 0.61 -21.57
CA SER A 159 13.70 1.50 -21.84
C SER A 159 13.75 2.76 -20.98
N VAL A 160 13.26 3.89 -21.50
CA VAL A 160 13.13 5.19 -20.77
C VAL A 160 11.87 5.23 -19.89
N SER A 161 11.68 4.19 -19.09
CA SER A 161 10.48 3.92 -18.30
C SER A 161 10.74 3.92 -16.79
N LEU A 162 11.84 4.50 -16.35
CA LEU A 162 12.16 4.61 -14.93
C LEU A 162 11.33 5.70 -14.25
N ARG A 163 10.78 5.37 -13.08
CA ARG A 163 10.02 6.27 -12.23
C ARG A 163 10.51 6.15 -10.79
N ALA A 164 10.72 7.28 -10.14
CA ALA A 164 10.87 7.36 -8.70
C ALA A 164 9.50 7.49 -8.05
N PHE A 165 9.36 6.80 -6.94
CA PHE A 165 8.20 6.74 -6.06
C PHE A 165 8.71 7.28 -4.70
N PRO A 166 8.56 8.59 -4.43
CA PRO A 166 9.12 9.26 -3.25
C PRO A 166 8.61 8.72 -1.91
N ASP A 167 7.31 8.41 -1.81
CA ASP A 167 6.68 7.92 -0.59
C ASP A 167 7.14 6.49 -0.26
N ARG A 168 7.46 5.70 -1.29
CA ARG A 168 8.03 4.34 -1.16
C ARG A 168 9.55 4.32 -1.03
N ASP A 169 10.18 5.48 -1.18
CA ASP A 169 11.63 5.64 -1.30
C ASP A 169 12.27 4.66 -2.30
N ALA A 170 11.64 4.54 -3.48
CA ALA A 170 11.96 3.48 -4.43
C ALA A 170 11.99 3.97 -5.88
N VAL A 171 12.71 3.24 -6.72
CA VAL A 171 12.76 3.40 -8.17
C VAL A 171 12.28 2.11 -8.84
N LEU A 172 11.45 2.23 -9.87
CA LEU A 172 10.93 1.10 -10.63
C LEU A 172 10.93 1.40 -12.14
N CYS A 173 11.07 0.34 -12.94
CA CYS A 173 10.77 0.38 -14.37
C CYS A 173 9.28 0.07 -14.60
N VAL A 174 8.54 1.00 -15.20
CA VAL A 174 7.09 0.82 -15.46
C VAL A 174 6.78 0.04 -16.75
N ASN A 175 7.81 -0.36 -17.51
CA ASN A 175 7.62 -1.20 -18.71
C ASN A 175 7.09 -2.58 -18.27
N PRO A 176 5.90 -3.03 -18.74
CA PRO A 176 5.30 -4.29 -18.32
C PRO A 176 6.12 -5.53 -18.73
N GLY A 177 6.93 -5.42 -19.78
CA GLY A 177 7.83 -6.48 -20.24
C GLY A 177 9.16 -6.54 -19.49
N CYS A 178 9.46 -5.58 -18.61
CA CYS A 178 10.75 -5.55 -17.92
C CYS A 178 10.86 -6.66 -16.89
N ARG A 179 11.95 -7.42 -16.95
CA ARG A 179 12.35 -8.50 -16.03
C ARG A 179 13.82 -8.32 -15.70
N CYS A 180 14.24 -8.49 -14.45
CA CYS A 180 15.67 -8.50 -14.13
C CYS A 180 16.28 -9.88 -14.38
N ALA A 181 17.61 -9.96 -14.45
CA ALA A 181 18.32 -11.23 -14.57
C ALA A 181 18.40 -12.02 -13.25
N ASP A 182 18.03 -11.41 -12.12
CA ASP A 182 17.98 -12.10 -10.83
C ASP A 182 16.74 -13.01 -10.75
N GLU A 183 16.97 -14.32 -10.86
CA GLU A 183 15.95 -15.37 -10.78
C GLU A 183 15.27 -15.45 -9.40
N THR A 184 15.89 -14.88 -8.37
CA THR A 184 15.33 -14.84 -7.01
C THR A 184 14.43 -13.63 -6.79
N CYS A 185 14.41 -12.68 -7.73
CA CYS A 185 13.55 -11.51 -7.70
C CYS A 185 12.17 -11.85 -8.25
N ASP A 186 11.11 -11.51 -7.50
CA ASP A 186 9.71 -11.78 -7.90
C ASP A 186 9.35 -11.22 -9.29
N CYS A 187 10.01 -10.14 -9.71
CA CYS A 187 9.74 -9.57 -11.02
C CYS A 187 10.14 -10.52 -12.15
N ALA A 188 11.07 -11.45 -11.94
CA ALA A 188 11.48 -12.43 -12.94
C ALA A 188 10.42 -13.52 -13.14
N THR A 189 9.65 -13.84 -12.11
CA THR A 189 8.74 -15.00 -12.09
C THR A 189 7.26 -14.63 -12.13
N ASP A 190 6.89 -13.41 -11.73
CA ASP A 190 5.49 -12.99 -11.66
C ASP A 190 5.24 -11.64 -12.39
N PRO A 191 4.39 -11.61 -13.44
CA PRO A 191 4.06 -10.39 -14.19
C PRO A 191 3.32 -9.32 -13.37
N ALA A 192 2.84 -9.61 -12.17
CA ALA A 192 2.31 -8.63 -11.23
C ALA A 192 3.42 -7.85 -10.49
N PHE A 193 4.66 -8.35 -10.49
CA PHE A 193 5.79 -7.73 -9.79
C PHE A 193 6.72 -7.01 -10.76
N ARG A 194 7.31 -5.91 -10.29
CA ARG A 194 8.33 -5.14 -11.01
C ARG A 194 9.56 -5.07 -10.12
N HIS A 195 10.73 -5.07 -10.77
CA HIS A 195 11.97 -4.88 -10.03
C HIS A 195 11.92 -3.55 -9.31
N LEU A 196 12.25 -3.58 -8.01
CA LEU A 196 12.20 -2.42 -7.14
C LEU A 196 13.61 -2.21 -6.61
N TRP A 197 14.17 -1.04 -6.94
CA TRP A 197 15.37 -0.53 -6.29
C TRP A 197 14.94 0.35 -5.12
N GLU A 198 15.43 0.08 -3.92
CA GLU A 198 15.43 1.07 -2.85
C GLU A 198 16.36 2.23 -3.25
N ARG A 199 16.12 3.45 -2.77
CA ARG A 199 16.84 4.65 -3.23
C ARG A 199 18.36 4.52 -3.15
N ASP A 200 18.89 3.94 -2.09
CA ASP A 200 20.34 3.75 -1.92
C ASP A 200 20.91 2.73 -2.92
N ALA A 201 20.18 1.64 -3.16
CA ALA A 201 20.54 0.65 -4.18
C ALA A 201 20.49 1.26 -5.59
N TRP A 202 19.53 2.15 -5.85
CA TRP A 202 19.46 2.89 -7.11
C TRP A 202 20.66 3.84 -7.27
N ALA A 203 21.03 4.57 -6.22
CA ALA A 203 22.19 5.47 -6.27
C ALA A 203 23.49 4.72 -6.60
N ALA A 204 23.69 3.51 -6.07
CA ALA A 204 24.83 2.67 -6.42
C ALA A 204 24.82 2.24 -7.89
N VAL A 205 23.65 1.84 -8.42
CA VAL A 205 23.48 1.49 -9.84
C VAL A 205 23.77 2.70 -10.74
N GLU A 206 23.24 3.87 -10.39
CA GLU A 206 23.48 5.11 -11.14
C GLU A 206 24.97 5.49 -11.14
N ALA A 207 25.62 5.44 -9.97
CA ALA A 207 27.04 5.72 -9.82
C ALA A 207 27.93 4.79 -10.66
N SER A 208 27.62 3.49 -10.69
CA SER A 208 28.36 2.51 -11.50
C SER A 208 28.28 2.80 -13.01
N ARG A 209 27.18 3.39 -13.47
CA ARG A 209 26.94 3.74 -14.88
C ARG A 209 27.60 5.06 -15.28
N THR A 210 27.59 6.06 -14.39
CA THR A 210 28.32 7.31 -14.62
C THR A 210 29.82 7.08 -14.60
N GLY A 211 30.33 6.16 -13.76
CA GLY A 211 31.75 5.80 -13.72
C GLY A 211 32.25 5.05 -14.97
N THR A 212 31.41 4.24 -15.61
CA THR A 212 31.74 3.58 -16.89
C THR A 212 31.71 4.56 -18.06
N ALA A 213 30.77 5.52 -18.07
CA ALA A 213 30.70 6.55 -19.10
C ALA A 213 31.89 7.52 -19.05
N ASP A 214 32.35 7.91 -17.85
CA ASP A 214 33.50 8.82 -17.68
C ASP A 214 34.85 8.14 -18.01
N SER A 215 34.92 6.81 -17.84
CA SER A 215 36.08 6.01 -18.23
C SER A 215 36.20 5.84 -19.76
N ALA A 216 35.07 5.70 -20.46
CA ALA A 216 35.04 5.61 -21.93
C ALA A 216 35.35 6.95 -22.61
N ALA A 217 34.92 8.08 -22.02
CA ALA A 217 35.22 9.42 -22.55
C ALA A 217 36.70 9.79 -22.48
N ARG A 218 37.47 9.25 -21.51
CA ARG A 218 38.91 9.50 -21.37
C ARG A 218 39.81 8.65 -22.28
N ALA A 219 39.30 7.55 -22.84
CA ALA A 219 40.06 6.68 -23.73
C ALA A 219 40.06 7.14 -25.22
N GLY A 220 39.24 8.13 -25.58
CA GLY A 220 39.10 8.63 -26.97
C GLY A 220 39.95 9.86 -27.33
N GLY A 221 40.72 10.42 -26.40
CA GLY A 221 41.51 11.64 -26.60
C GLY A 221 42.98 11.38 -26.88
N GLY A 222 43.31 10.69 -27.97
CA GLY A 222 44.70 10.61 -28.47
C GLY A 222 45.04 11.84 -29.33
N PRO A 223 46.19 12.51 -29.12
CA PRO A 223 46.51 13.75 -29.82
C PRO A 223 46.81 13.49 -31.31
N ARG A 224 46.29 14.35 -32.17
CA ARG A 224 46.79 14.55 -33.53
C ARG A 224 47.69 15.76 -33.57
#